data_AF-A0AAY4ANV9-F1
#
_entry.id   AF-A0AAY4ANV9-F1
#
_cell.length_a   1.000
_cell.length_b   1.000
_cell.length_c   1.000
_cell.angle_alpha   90.00
_cell.angle_beta   90.00
_cell.angle_gamma   90.00
#
_symmetry.space_group_name_H-M   'P 1'
#
loop_
_entity.id
_entity.type
_entity.pdbx_description
1 polymer ?
#
loop_
_entity_poly.entity_id
_entity_poly.type
_entity_poly.pdbx_seq_one_letter_code
_entity_poly.pdbx_strand_id
1 'polypeptide(L)'
;MKMFRVLCGFLLFATGSHGARFVSGQKVCQGAVRSSSEQPCYKIAYFKDMTSRVAFWEARQACEMDGGDLLSVENTAEQRHIQWLLQELSSTSSSSGPGIADGDFWIGLTRAESESAQEYGGFSSCPDLYRWTDGSVSQFRNWYYDEPSCGGEACVVMYHQPTAQRGLGGPYLYQWNDDRCNMKHNFICKYSPESHLVNEQGDSPGVRDAEIASEEQEENKPTLTDKSDTPHVTVTGSSGILLVYVIIPTIPLLLLIVVASGTCCFQMLSKSKPRTKTSVNQSTLWISKTPKSDSAMEI
;
A
#
# COMPACT_ATOMS: atom_id res chain seq x y z
N MET A 1 -6.21 -56.60 29.74
CA MET A 1 -7.45 -57.22 29.20
C MET A 1 -8.61 -56.30 29.55
N LYS A 2 -9.65 -56.03 28.75
CA LYS A 2 -9.94 -56.10 27.29
C LYS A 2 -11.02 -55.00 27.11
N MET A 3 -10.81 -53.95 26.32
CA MET A 3 -11.20 -53.86 24.91
C MET A 3 -12.72 -54.00 24.65
N PHE A 4 -13.48 -52.90 24.52
CA PHE A 4 -14.07 -52.43 23.24
C PHE A 4 -15.14 -51.32 23.35
N ARG A 5 -15.11 -50.38 22.36
CA ARG A 5 -16.25 -49.64 21.74
C ARG A 5 -17.10 -48.70 22.64
N VAL A 6 -17.60 -47.55 22.17
CA VAL A 6 -17.84 -47.04 20.81
C VAL A 6 -17.31 -45.60 20.66
N LEU A 7 -16.58 -45.31 19.58
CA LEU A 7 -16.36 -43.95 19.07
C LEU A 7 -17.53 -43.61 18.13
N CYS A 8 -18.33 -42.60 18.48
CA CYS A 8 -19.31 -42.02 17.56
C CYS A 8 -18.72 -40.73 16.97
N GLY A 9 -18.43 -40.72 15.68
CA GLY A 9 -17.74 -39.61 15.02
C GLY A 9 -18.70 -38.48 14.65
N PHE A 10 -18.47 -37.29 15.21
CA PHE A 10 -19.01 -36.04 14.65
C PHE A 10 -18.12 -35.56 13.50
N LEU A 11 -18.27 -36.21 12.34
CA LEU A 11 -17.84 -35.64 11.06
C LEU A 11 -18.85 -34.57 10.63
N LEU A 12 -18.75 -33.39 11.24
CA LEU A 12 -19.39 -32.20 10.70
C LEU A 12 -18.61 -31.75 9.46
N PHE A 13 -19.06 -32.22 8.29
CA PHE A 13 -18.66 -31.66 7.01
C PHE A 13 -19.21 -30.23 6.89
N ALA A 14 -18.47 -29.28 7.45
CA ALA A 14 -18.67 -27.87 7.14
C ALA A 14 -18.18 -27.64 5.69
N THR A 15 -19.08 -27.76 4.71
CA THR A 15 -18.86 -27.26 3.35
C THR A 15 -18.92 -25.74 3.36
N GLY A 16 -17.96 -25.12 4.05
CA GLY A 16 -17.73 -23.69 4.00
C GLY A 16 -17.19 -23.36 2.62
N SER A 17 -18.02 -22.72 1.78
CA SER A 17 -17.51 -21.98 0.63
C SER A 17 -16.61 -20.89 1.18
N HIS A 18 -15.29 -21.09 1.06
CA HIS A 18 -14.31 -20.10 1.48
C HIS A 18 -14.30 -18.97 0.45
N GLY A 19 -15.25 -18.04 0.58
CA GLY A 19 -15.17 -16.75 -0.08
C GLY A 19 -13.82 -16.12 0.26
N ALA A 20 -13.11 -15.64 -0.76
CA ALA A 20 -11.79 -15.05 -0.57
C ALA A 20 -11.92 -13.83 0.35
N ARG A 21 -11.34 -13.93 1.56
CA ARG A 21 -11.35 -12.86 2.55
C ARG A 21 -10.67 -11.62 1.97
N PHE A 22 -11.37 -10.49 1.96
CA PHE A 22 -10.81 -9.22 1.53
C PHE A 22 -10.07 -8.53 2.68
N VAL A 23 -8.92 -7.92 2.40
CA VAL A 23 -8.06 -7.26 3.39
C VAL A 23 -7.50 -5.96 2.80
N SER A 24 -7.31 -4.92 3.63
CA SER A 24 -6.63 -3.67 3.22
C SER A 24 -5.28 -3.96 2.56
N GLY A 25 -5.01 -3.30 1.44
CA GLY A 25 -3.81 -3.48 0.62
C GLY A 25 -3.85 -4.66 -0.36
N GLN A 26 -4.86 -5.55 -0.31
CA GLN A 26 -5.05 -6.61 -1.29
C GLN A 26 -5.66 -6.05 -2.59
N LYS A 27 -5.09 -6.42 -3.75
CA LYS A 27 -5.67 -6.15 -5.07
C LYS A 27 -6.74 -7.22 -5.35
N VAL A 28 -7.97 -6.80 -5.67
CA VAL A 28 -9.11 -7.68 -5.98
C VAL A 28 -9.59 -7.39 -7.39
N CYS A 29 -9.62 -8.43 -8.23
CA CYS A 29 -10.06 -8.36 -9.62
C CYS A 29 -11.45 -8.98 -9.76
N GLN A 30 -12.32 -8.33 -10.54
CA GLN A 30 -13.62 -8.91 -10.85
C GLN A 30 -13.45 -9.99 -11.94
N GLY A 31 -14.00 -11.19 -11.74
CA GLY A 31 -14.08 -12.20 -12.81
C GLY A 31 -12.80 -13.00 -13.13
N ALA A 32 -12.10 -13.56 -12.14
CA ALA A 32 -11.02 -14.54 -12.35
C ALA A 32 -11.48 -15.90 -12.94
N VAL A 33 -12.66 -15.96 -13.58
CA VAL A 33 -13.14 -17.09 -14.37
C VAL A 33 -12.75 -16.82 -15.81
N ARG A 34 -12.01 -17.76 -16.42
CA ARG A 34 -11.48 -17.65 -17.80
C ARG A 34 -12.50 -17.02 -18.78
N SER A 35 -12.03 -16.02 -19.53
CA SER A 35 -12.71 -15.29 -20.62
C SER A 35 -13.52 -14.02 -20.29
N SER A 36 -13.01 -13.13 -19.43
CA SER A 36 -13.17 -11.68 -19.66
C SER A 36 -11.95 -10.90 -19.18
N SER A 37 -11.02 -10.60 -20.08
CA SER A 37 -9.86 -9.73 -19.87
C SER A 37 -10.23 -8.23 -19.85
N GLU A 38 -11.41 -7.90 -19.33
CA GLU A 38 -12.07 -6.61 -19.53
C GLU A 38 -12.51 -5.94 -18.22
N GLN A 39 -12.43 -6.65 -17.09
CA GLN A 39 -12.93 -6.14 -15.82
C GLN A 39 -11.78 -5.61 -14.95
N PRO A 40 -11.89 -4.38 -14.42
CA PRO A 40 -10.82 -3.76 -13.65
C PRO A 40 -10.59 -4.45 -12.30
N CYS A 41 -9.42 -4.20 -11.73
CA CYS A 41 -9.11 -4.58 -10.36
C CYS A 41 -9.07 -3.34 -9.45
N TYR A 42 -9.25 -3.55 -8.15
CA TYR A 42 -9.27 -2.49 -7.15
C TYR A 42 -8.38 -2.84 -5.97
N LYS A 43 -7.79 -1.84 -5.32
CA LYS A 43 -7.01 -2.00 -4.08
C LYS A 43 -7.35 -0.88 -3.12
N ILE A 44 -7.84 -1.23 -1.94
CA ILE A 44 -8.22 -0.27 -0.90
C ILE A 44 -7.05 -0.13 0.08
N ALA A 45 -6.50 1.08 0.18
CA ALA A 45 -5.45 1.44 1.12
C ALA A 45 -6.08 2.13 2.34
N TYR A 46 -6.49 1.33 3.32
CA TYR A 46 -7.04 1.81 4.58
C TYR A 46 -5.97 1.86 5.69
N PHE A 47 -5.88 3.01 6.35
CA PHE A 47 -4.99 3.30 7.47
C PHE A 47 -5.82 3.67 8.72
N LYS A 48 -5.72 2.81 9.73
CA LYS A 48 -6.34 3.02 11.04
C LYS A 48 -5.78 4.23 11.78
N ASP A 49 -4.48 4.49 11.64
CA ASP A 49 -3.84 5.69 12.15
C ASP A 49 -3.94 6.82 11.13
N MET A 50 -4.48 7.97 11.57
CA MET A 50 -4.58 9.19 10.77
C MET A 50 -3.21 9.74 10.36
N THR A 51 -2.13 9.48 11.11
CA THR A 51 -0.79 9.95 10.74
C THR A 51 -0.24 9.27 9.49
N SER A 52 -0.68 8.04 9.23
CA SER A 52 -0.31 7.22 8.06
C SER A 52 -1.13 7.53 6.80
N ARG A 53 -2.17 8.37 6.93
CA ARG A 53 -2.97 8.85 5.80
C ARG A 53 -2.23 9.94 5.02
N VAL A 54 -2.60 10.09 3.75
CA VAL A 54 -1.83 10.84 2.74
C VAL A 54 -2.68 11.87 1.99
N ALA A 55 -2.02 12.87 1.42
CA ALA A 55 -2.62 13.88 0.55
C ALA A 55 -3.09 13.28 -0.79
N PHE A 56 -3.95 13.98 -1.53
CA PHE A 56 -4.53 13.48 -2.78
C PHE A 56 -3.47 13.11 -3.83
N TRP A 57 -2.47 13.99 -4.04
CA TRP A 57 -1.40 13.73 -5.01
C TRP A 57 -0.44 12.62 -4.56
N GLU A 58 -0.23 12.46 -3.26
CA GLU A 58 0.53 11.33 -2.69
C GLU A 58 -0.22 10.01 -2.89
N ALA A 59 -1.55 10.00 -2.71
CA ALA A 59 -2.41 8.85 -2.98
C ALA A 59 -2.41 8.47 -4.47
N ARG A 60 -2.53 9.45 -5.37
CA ARG A 60 -2.40 9.24 -6.82
C ARG A 60 -1.07 8.61 -7.18
N GLN A 61 0.03 9.20 -6.73
CA GLN A 61 1.38 8.67 -6.96
C GLN A 61 1.53 7.22 -6.46
N ALA A 62 0.94 6.89 -5.30
CA ALA A 62 0.96 5.53 -4.76
C ALA A 62 0.19 4.51 -5.62
N CYS A 63 -0.89 4.92 -6.29
CA CYS A 63 -1.59 4.08 -7.26
C CYS A 63 -0.82 3.95 -8.59
N GLU A 64 -0.25 5.03 -9.10
CA GLU A 64 0.59 5.06 -10.31
C GLU A 64 1.81 4.14 -10.18
N MET A 65 2.47 4.15 -9.02
CA MET A 65 3.59 3.26 -8.71
C MET A 65 3.23 1.76 -8.67
N ASP A 66 1.94 1.39 -8.55
CA ASP A 66 1.42 0.01 -8.57
C ASP A 66 0.73 -0.32 -9.93
N GLY A 67 0.90 0.54 -10.94
CA GLY A 67 0.38 0.33 -12.30
C GLY A 67 -1.13 0.58 -12.45
N GLY A 68 -1.67 1.51 -11.66
CA GLY A 68 -3.07 1.98 -11.75
C GLY A 68 -3.18 3.49 -11.54
N ASP A 69 -4.38 3.98 -11.23
CA ASP A 69 -4.63 5.38 -10.81
C ASP A 69 -5.59 5.35 -9.61
N LEU A 70 -5.91 6.50 -9.02
CA LEU A 70 -7.02 6.61 -8.08
C LEU A 70 -8.34 6.19 -8.75
N LEU A 71 -9.25 5.63 -7.96
CA LEU A 71 -10.51 5.06 -8.41
C LEU A 71 -11.34 6.04 -9.25
N SER A 72 -11.49 5.78 -10.55
CA SER A 72 -12.62 6.29 -11.31
C SER A 72 -13.89 5.50 -11.01
N VAL A 73 -15.05 6.17 -11.01
CA VAL A 73 -16.36 5.50 -10.90
C VAL A 73 -17.21 5.82 -12.12
N GLU A 74 -17.34 4.83 -12.99
CA GLU A 74 -17.93 4.97 -14.32
C GLU A 74 -19.46 4.86 -14.30
N ASN A 75 -20.01 4.09 -13.35
CA ASN A 75 -21.44 3.80 -13.31
C ASN A 75 -21.90 3.30 -11.93
N THR A 76 -23.23 3.19 -11.78
CA THR A 76 -23.88 2.73 -10.55
C THR A 76 -23.55 1.29 -10.15
N ALA A 77 -23.14 0.42 -11.09
CA ALA A 77 -22.74 -0.95 -10.75
C ALA A 77 -21.34 -0.98 -10.12
N GLU A 78 -20.39 -0.22 -10.68
CA GLU A 78 -19.06 -0.02 -10.07
C GLU A 78 -19.18 0.63 -8.69
N GLN A 79 -19.98 1.70 -8.56
CA GLN A 79 -20.23 2.33 -7.25
C GLN A 79 -20.75 1.32 -6.21
N ARG A 80 -21.66 0.41 -6.57
CA ARG A 80 -22.16 -0.65 -5.67
C ARG A 80 -21.10 -1.72 -5.37
N HIS A 81 -20.21 -2.02 -6.33
CA HIS A 81 -19.12 -2.96 -6.10
C HIS A 81 -18.11 -2.42 -5.09
N ILE A 82 -17.72 -1.15 -5.22
CA ILE A 82 -16.83 -0.47 -4.25
C ILE A 82 -17.49 -0.39 -2.86
N GLN A 83 -18.80 -0.13 -2.78
CA GLN A 83 -19.57 -0.19 -1.54
C GLN A 83 -19.48 -1.55 -0.86
N TRP A 84 -19.67 -2.63 -1.63
CA TRP A 84 -19.58 -4.00 -1.12
C TRP A 84 -18.16 -4.34 -0.64
N LEU A 85 -17.13 -3.94 -1.39
CA LEU A 85 -15.73 -4.11 -0.98
C LEU A 85 -15.44 -3.43 0.38
N LEU A 86 -15.88 -2.17 0.55
CA LEU A 86 -15.73 -1.44 1.82
C LEU A 86 -16.48 -2.12 2.98
N GLN A 87 -17.68 -2.67 2.72
CA GLN A 87 -18.45 -3.43 3.72
C GLN A 87 -17.73 -4.71 4.13
N GLU A 88 -17.10 -5.42 3.20
CA GLU A 88 -16.39 -6.67 3.50
C GLU A 88 -15.09 -6.45 4.28
N LEU A 89 -14.41 -5.31 4.11
CA LEU A 89 -13.31 -4.95 5.03
C LEU A 89 -13.82 -4.71 6.46
N SER A 90 -14.99 -4.07 6.60
CA SER A 90 -15.61 -3.84 7.91
C SER A 90 -16.19 -5.10 8.56
N SER A 91 -16.65 -6.07 7.76
CA SER A 91 -17.12 -7.37 8.27
C SER A 91 -15.94 -8.24 8.73
N THR A 92 -14.83 -8.23 7.99
CA THR A 92 -13.71 -9.18 8.20
C THR A 92 -12.71 -8.77 9.29
N SER A 93 -12.61 -7.49 9.68
CA SER A 93 -11.77 -7.10 10.83
C SER A 93 -12.37 -7.52 12.18
N SER A 94 -13.67 -7.85 12.22
CA SER A 94 -14.44 -8.25 13.43
C SER A 94 -13.85 -9.42 14.23
N SER A 95 -13.00 -10.26 13.63
CA SER A 95 -12.25 -11.33 14.32
C SER A 95 -11.12 -10.83 15.24
N SER A 96 -10.77 -9.54 15.21
CA SER A 96 -9.66 -8.97 16.00
C SER A 96 -9.83 -7.50 16.41
N GLY A 97 -10.98 -6.89 16.16
CA GLY A 97 -11.29 -5.51 16.55
C GLY A 97 -12.61 -5.02 15.94
N PRO A 98 -12.95 -3.72 16.09
CA PRO A 98 -14.04 -3.12 15.32
C PRO A 98 -13.74 -3.13 13.80
N GLY A 99 -14.73 -2.73 13.00
CA GLY A 99 -14.66 -2.58 11.53
C GLY A 99 -13.52 -1.69 11.03
N ILE A 100 -13.56 -1.33 9.74
CA ILE A 100 -12.95 -0.06 9.33
C ILE A 100 -13.58 1.04 10.19
N ALA A 101 -12.74 1.79 10.87
CA ALA A 101 -13.14 2.95 11.65
C ALA A 101 -13.15 4.19 10.74
N ASP A 102 -13.90 5.21 11.14
CA ASP A 102 -14.14 6.41 10.35
C ASP A 102 -12.88 6.97 9.65
N GLY A 103 -13.02 7.21 8.36
CA GLY A 103 -11.95 7.71 7.51
C GLY A 103 -12.30 7.59 6.05
N ASP A 104 -12.50 8.72 5.41
CA ASP A 104 -12.91 8.79 4.01
C ASP A 104 -11.78 8.35 3.07
N PHE A 105 -12.14 8.11 1.81
CA PHE A 105 -11.26 7.54 0.80
C PHE A 105 -11.13 8.49 -0.39
N TRP A 106 -9.92 8.95 -0.70
CA TRP A 106 -9.64 9.60 -1.98
C TRP A 106 -10.04 8.70 -3.15
N ILE A 107 -10.79 9.29 -4.08
CA ILE A 107 -11.13 8.73 -5.40
C ILE A 107 -10.54 9.64 -6.48
N GLY A 108 -10.43 9.16 -7.72
CA GLY A 108 -9.71 9.86 -8.78
C GLY A 108 -10.42 11.07 -9.38
N LEU A 109 -11.29 11.77 -8.64
CA LEU A 109 -12.05 12.91 -9.16
C LEU A 109 -11.48 14.22 -8.61
N THR A 110 -11.19 15.18 -9.48
CA THR A 110 -10.63 16.49 -9.12
C THR A 110 -11.04 17.57 -10.12
N ARG A 111 -11.08 18.84 -9.69
CA ARG A 111 -11.18 19.99 -10.60
C ARG A 111 -9.85 20.74 -10.65
N ALA A 112 -9.60 21.46 -11.73
CA ALA A 112 -8.48 22.40 -11.77
C ALA A 112 -8.67 23.49 -10.69
N GLU A 113 -7.64 23.73 -9.89
CA GLU A 113 -7.57 24.83 -8.95
C GLU A 113 -7.33 26.15 -9.72
N SER A 114 -8.41 26.71 -10.25
CA SER A 114 -8.41 28.08 -10.75
C SER A 114 -8.67 29.04 -9.60
N GLU A 115 -7.84 30.08 -9.46
CA GLU A 115 -8.11 31.29 -8.64
C GLU A 115 -9.43 31.99 -9.06
N SER A 116 -9.99 31.57 -10.18
CA SER A 116 -11.04 32.23 -10.94
C SER A 116 -12.22 31.30 -11.26
N ALA A 117 -12.73 30.59 -10.25
CA ALA A 117 -14.06 29.95 -10.32
C ALA A 117 -15.18 30.97 -10.63
N GLN A 118 -14.95 32.26 -10.38
CA GLN A 118 -15.78 33.40 -10.84
C GLN A 118 -15.54 33.86 -12.30
N GLU A 119 -14.51 33.40 -13.01
CA GLU A 119 -14.11 33.92 -14.34
C GLU A 119 -14.29 32.91 -15.49
N TYR A 120 -14.73 31.68 -15.20
CA TYR A 120 -15.37 30.86 -16.24
C TYR A 120 -16.72 31.49 -16.60
N GLY A 121 -16.71 32.45 -17.53
CA GLY A 121 -17.88 33.02 -18.21
C GLY A 121 -18.61 32.02 -19.13
N GLY A 122 -18.57 30.72 -18.80
CA GLY A 122 -19.23 29.63 -19.48
C GLY A 122 -20.26 28.97 -18.57
N PHE A 123 -21.36 28.51 -19.15
CA PHE A 123 -22.56 28.01 -18.45
C PHE A 123 -22.39 26.63 -17.75
N SER A 124 -21.17 26.22 -17.41
CA SER A 124 -20.89 24.94 -16.75
C SER A 124 -21.32 24.98 -15.28
N SER A 125 -22.10 23.99 -14.83
CA SER A 125 -22.38 23.86 -13.40
C SER A 125 -21.13 23.34 -12.68
N CYS A 126 -20.98 23.65 -11.39
CA CYS A 126 -19.77 23.26 -10.65
C CYS A 126 -19.45 21.74 -10.69
N PRO A 127 -20.43 20.81 -10.52
CA PRO A 127 -20.20 19.38 -10.73
C PRO A 127 -19.56 19.03 -12.08
N ASP A 128 -19.81 19.83 -13.12
CA ASP A 128 -19.28 19.66 -14.48
C ASP A 128 -17.84 20.15 -14.63
N LEU A 129 -17.23 20.74 -13.60
CA LEU A 129 -15.81 21.12 -13.58
C LEU A 129 -14.89 19.96 -13.18
N TYR A 130 -15.45 18.94 -12.52
CA TYR A 130 -14.71 17.78 -12.01
C TYR A 130 -14.41 16.74 -13.11
N ARG A 131 -13.16 16.28 -13.18
CA ARG A 131 -12.60 15.34 -14.16
C ARG A 131 -11.86 14.19 -13.46
N TRP A 132 -11.84 13.03 -14.10
CA TRP A 132 -11.15 11.85 -13.56
C TRP A 132 -9.64 11.90 -13.85
N THR A 133 -8.81 11.49 -12.90
CA THR A 133 -7.33 11.55 -12.95
C THR A 133 -6.74 10.59 -13.97
N ASP A 134 -7.40 9.44 -14.15
CA ASP A 134 -7.09 8.39 -15.13
C ASP A 134 -7.50 8.73 -16.58
N GLY A 135 -8.14 9.88 -16.79
CA GLY A 135 -8.67 10.31 -18.09
C GLY A 135 -10.04 9.71 -18.44
N SER A 136 -10.69 8.96 -17.54
CA SER A 136 -12.04 8.42 -17.76
C SER A 136 -13.05 9.52 -18.10
N VAL A 137 -13.91 9.27 -19.09
CA VAL A 137 -14.90 10.25 -19.59
C VAL A 137 -16.26 10.20 -18.88
N SER A 138 -16.37 9.37 -17.84
CA SER A 138 -17.62 9.14 -17.10
C SER A 138 -18.24 10.42 -16.52
N GLN A 139 -19.53 10.60 -16.81
CA GLN A 139 -20.39 11.63 -16.22
C GLN A 139 -21.16 11.13 -14.99
N PHE A 140 -20.93 9.89 -14.53
CA PHE A 140 -21.53 9.39 -13.29
C PHE A 140 -21.02 10.20 -12.10
N ARG A 141 -21.95 10.66 -11.24
CA ARG A 141 -21.66 11.39 -10.02
C ARG A 141 -22.52 10.84 -8.89
N ASN A 142 -21.95 10.67 -7.70
CA ASN A 142 -22.65 10.22 -6.50
C ASN A 142 -22.37 11.16 -5.31
N TRP A 143 -22.51 12.48 -5.56
CA TRP A 143 -22.33 13.51 -4.54
C TRP A 143 -23.25 13.30 -3.33
N TYR A 144 -22.81 13.80 -2.18
CA TYR A 144 -23.68 14.00 -1.03
C TYR A 144 -24.64 15.17 -1.29
N TYR A 145 -25.66 15.34 -0.43
CA TYR A 145 -26.83 16.18 -0.73
C TYR A 145 -26.50 17.66 -0.99
N ASP A 146 -25.50 18.18 -0.28
CA ASP A 146 -25.03 19.56 -0.28
C ASP A 146 -23.66 19.73 -0.97
N GLU A 147 -23.18 18.70 -1.68
CA GLU A 147 -21.87 18.65 -2.33
C GLU A 147 -21.96 18.65 -3.86
N PRO A 148 -20.93 19.12 -4.59
CA PRO A 148 -19.67 19.70 -4.11
C PRO A 148 -19.80 21.13 -3.58
N SER A 149 -18.92 21.51 -2.66
CA SER A 149 -18.80 22.84 -2.03
C SER A 149 -18.35 23.92 -3.02
N CYS A 150 -17.60 23.54 -4.06
CA CYS A 150 -17.14 24.42 -5.15
C CYS A 150 -16.21 25.56 -4.73
N GLY A 151 -15.74 25.57 -3.47
CA GLY A 151 -14.89 26.59 -2.89
C GLY A 151 -13.41 26.37 -3.21
N GLY A 152 -12.55 26.53 -2.20
CA GLY A 152 -11.13 26.15 -2.26
C GLY A 152 -10.89 24.63 -2.15
N GLU A 153 -11.95 23.85 -2.31
CA GLU A 153 -11.95 22.39 -2.30
C GLU A 153 -12.03 21.91 -3.76
N ALA A 154 -11.25 20.87 -4.07
CA ALA A 154 -10.93 20.52 -5.45
C ALA A 154 -10.56 19.05 -5.68
N CYS A 155 -10.45 18.25 -4.62
CA CYS A 155 -10.09 16.84 -4.67
C CYS A 155 -11.16 16.03 -3.94
N VAL A 156 -11.60 14.89 -4.48
CA VAL A 156 -12.84 14.26 -4.00
C VAL A 156 -12.58 13.03 -3.15
N VAL A 157 -13.24 12.97 -1.99
CA VAL A 157 -13.35 11.77 -1.18
C VAL A 157 -14.71 11.08 -1.39
N MET A 158 -14.70 9.75 -1.28
CA MET A 158 -15.89 8.95 -0.98
C MET A 158 -15.98 8.78 0.54
N TYR A 159 -17.11 9.17 1.13
CA TYR A 159 -17.32 9.11 2.57
C TYR A 159 -17.29 7.68 3.12
N HIS A 160 -16.67 7.51 4.28
CA HIS A 160 -16.76 6.30 5.10
C HIS A 160 -16.67 6.66 6.59
N GLN A 161 -17.76 7.18 7.14
CA GLN A 161 -17.86 7.56 8.55
C GLN A 161 -19.03 6.81 9.23
N PRO A 162 -18.95 5.47 9.40
CA PRO A 162 -20.02 4.68 10.01
C PRO A 162 -20.37 5.09 11.45
N THR A 163 -19.51 5.81 12.18
CA THR A 163 -19.82 6.31 13.54
C THR A 163 -20.30 7.76 13.59
N ALA A 164 -20.23 8.50 12.48
CA ALA A 164 -20.69 9.89 12.42
C ALA A 164 -22.21 10.02 12.58
N GLN A 165 -22.65 11.16 13.13
CA GLN A 165 -24.07 11.52 13.16
C GLN A 165 -24.55 11.78 11.72
N ARG A 166 -25.79 11.38 11.40
CA ARG A 166 -26.35 11.54 10.05
C ARG A 166 -26.59 13.02 9.74
N GLY A 167 -26.07 13.48 8.60
CA GLY A 167 -26.40 14.79 8.04
C GLY A 167 -27.75 14.81 7.31
N LEU A 168 -28.04 15.92 6.63
CA LEU A 168 -29.30 16.13 5.92
C LEU A 168 -29.48 15.15 4.74
N GLY A 169 -28.39 14.80 4.05
CA GLY A 169 -28.37 13.76 3.02
C GLY A 169 -28.43 12.32 3.54
N GLY A 170 -28.44 12.12 4.86
CA GLY A 170 -28.37 10.80 5.50
C GLY A 170 -26.98 10.46 6.05
N PRO A 171 -26.62 9.17 6.21
CA PRO A 171 -25.30 8.77 6.69
C PRO A 171 -24.18 9.19 5.73
N TYR A 172 -23.03 9.60 6.28
CA TYR A 172 -21.80 9.85 5.52
C TYR A 172 -21.14 8.53 5.10
N LEU A 173 -21.78 7.86 4.13
CA LEU A 173 -21.36 6.57 3.61
C LEU A 173 -21.52 6.53 2.09
N TYR A 174 -20.40 6.32 1.40
CA TYR A 174 -20.27 6.01 -0.03
C TYR A 174 -20.67 7.10 -1.04
N GLN A 175 -21.31 8.17 -0.58
CA GLN A 175 -21.48 9.43 -1.33
C GLN A 175 -20.20 10.27 -1.27
N TRP A 176 -20.10 11.26 -2.15
CA TRP A 176 -18.86 12.00 -2.41
C TRP A 176 -18.92 13.45 -1.93
N ASN A 177 -17.74 14.00 -1.61
CA ASN A 177 -17.49 15.33 -1.09
C ASN A 177 -16.17 15.84 -1.67
N ASP A 178 -16.09 17.10 -2.13
CA ASP A 178 -14.81 17.75 -2.40
C ASP A 178 -14.17 18.27 -1.12
N ASP A 179 -12.89 18.00 -0.98
CA ASP A 179 -12.04 18.39 0.14
C ASP A 179 -10.76 19.03 -0.43
N ARG A 180 -9.95 19.61 0.47
CA ARG A 180 -8.69 20.26 0.13
C ARG A 180 -7.68 19.17 -0.17
N CYS A 181 -7.01 19.27 -1.30
CA CYS A 181 -6.10 18.23 -1.80
C CYS A 181 -4.93 17.88 -0.84
N ASN A 182 -4.65 18.71 0.17
CA ASN A 182 -3.65 18.50 1.22
C ASN A 182 -4.17 17.79 2.48
N MET A 183 -5.46 17.49 2.58
CA MET A 183 -6.04 16.71 3.67
C MET A 183 -5.59 15.25 3.62
N LYS A 184 -5.62 14.56 4.77
CA LYS A 184 -5.03 13.22 4.92
C LYS A 184 -6.10 12.15 5.04
N HIS A 185 -6.32 11.43 3.95
CA HIS A 185 -7.36 10.39 3.85
C HIS A 185 -6.79 9.01 3.50
N ASN A 186 -7.65 7.99 3.56
CA ASN A 186 -7.40 6.71 2.93
C ASN A 186 -7.52 6.86 1.40
N PHE A 187 -7.27 5.81 0.62
CA PHE A 187 -7.47 5.89 -0.84
C PHE A 187 -7.83 4.54 -1.46
N ILE A 188 -8.41 4.59 -2.66
CA ILE A 188 -8.74 3.40 -3.46
C ILE A 188 -8.08 3.56 -4.83
N CYS A 189 -7.29 2.56 -5.24
CA CYS A 189 -6.72 2.49 -6.58
C CYS A 189 -7.57 1.59 -7.49
N LYS A 190 -7.63 1.91 -8.77
CA LYS A 190 -8.19 1.10 -9.86
C LYS A 190 -7.10 0.74 -10.86
N TYR A 191 -7.17 -0.47 -11.41
CA TYR A 191 -6.19 -1.02 -12.35
C TYR A 191 -6.91 -1.49 -13.62
N SER A 192 -6.37 -1.09 -14.77
CA SER A 192 -6.79 -1.59 -16.08
C SER A 192 -6.54 -3.11 -16.20
N PRO A 193 -7.38 -3.87 -16.91
CA PRO A 193 -7.16 -5.31 -17.12
C PRO A 193 -5.81 -5.63 -17.78
N GLU A 194 -5.34 -4.78 -18.68
CA GLU A 194 -4.13 -5.00 -19.49
C GLU A 194 -2.82 -4.90 -18.69
N SER A 195 -2.78 -4.09 -17.62
CA SER A 195 -1.56 -3.91 -16.82
C SER A 195 -1.17 -5.15 -16.00
N HIS A 196 -2.03 -6.18 -15.96
CA HIS A 196 -1.76 -7.46 -15.33
C HIS A 196 -0.87 -8.41 -16.16
N LEU A 197 -0.71 -8.19 -17.47
CA LEU A 197 0.05 -9.08 -18.36
C LEU A 197 1.53 -8.71 -18.48
N VAL A 198 1.94 -7.52 -18.04
CA VAL A 198 3.31 -7.00 -18.24
C VAL A 198 4.32 -7.54 -17.19
N ASN A 199 3.83 -8.01 -16.04
CA ASN A 199 4.69 -8.41 -14.91
C ASN A 199 5.13 -9.89 -14.90
N GLU A 200 4.74 -10.72 -15.87
CA GLU A 200 5.12 -12.16 -15.89
C GLU A 200 6.12 -12.57 -16.99
N GLN A 201 6.43 -11.72 -17.97
CA GLN A 201 7.29 -12.08 -19.12
C GLN A 201 8.69 -11.41 -19.14
N GLY A 202 9.11 -10.84 -18.01
CA GLY A 202 10.35 -10.06 -17.89
C GLY A 202 11.68 -10.81 -17.70
N ASP A 203 11.79 -12.12 -17.97
CA ASP A 203 13.08 -12.83 -17.83
C ASP A 203 13.24 -14.11 -18.69
N SER A 204 13.51 -13.96 -20.01
CA SER A 204 14.39 -14.87 -20.78
C SER A 204 14.64 -14.39 -22.23
N PRO A 205 15.84 -14.63 -22.82
CA PRO A 205 16.21 -14.15 -24.16
C PRO A 205 16.12 -15.21 -25.28
N GLY A 206 15.73 -14.78 -26.49
CA GLY A 206 15.73 -15.58 -27.74
C GLY A 206 14.44 -16.39 -27.95
N VAL A 207 13.99 -16.68 -29.18
CA VAL A 207 14.68 -16.70 -30.49
C VAL A 207 13.75 -16.12 -31.58
N ARG A 208 14.32 -15.73 -32.73
CA ARG A 208 13.62 -15.21 -33.92
C ARG A 208 12.81 -16.32 -34.62
N ASP A 209 11.72 -15.95 -35.29
CA ASP A 209 11.63 -15.98 -36.76
C ASP A 209 10.29 -15.38 -37.26
N ALA A 210 10.25 -15.05 -38.56
CA ALA A 210 9.11 -14.45 -39.28
C ALA A 210 8.16 -15.56 -39.83
N GLU A 211 7.05 -15.36 -40.56
CA GLU A 211 6.40 -14.20 -41.21
C GLU A 211 4.96 -14.60 -41.64
N ILE A 212 4.16 -13.65 -42.15
CA ILE A 212 3.00 -13.83 -43.08
C ILE A 212 1.64 -14.33 -42.50
N ALA A 213 0.57 -13.82 -43.11
CA ALA A 213 -0.84 -13.91 -42.71
C ALA A 213 -1.71 -14.74 -43.68
N SER A 214 -2.94 -15.08 -43.25
CA SER A 214 -4.11 -15.29 -44.12
C SER A 214 -5.42 -15.26 -43.31
N GLU A 215 -6.53 -14.93 -43.97
CA GLU A 215 -7.84 -14.60 -43.39
C GLU A 215 -8.87 -15.77 -43.42
N GLU A 216 -10.10 -15.46 -42.96
CA GLU A 216 -11.42 -16.05 -43.31
C GLU A 216 -12.04 -17.26 -42.54
N GLN A 217 -13.30 -17.02 -42.11
CA GLN A 217 -14.48 -17.91 -42.05
C GLN A 217 -14.49 -19.15 -41.10
N GLU A 218 -15.63 -19.65 -40.57
CA GLU A 218 -17.01 -19.13 -40.37
C GLU A 218 -17.77 -20.04 -39.35
N GLU A 219 -18.77 -19.48 -38.67
CA GLU A 219 -19.93 -20.07 -37.98
C GLU A 219 -20.03 -21.60 -37.69
N ASN A 220 -20.08 -22.01 -36.40
CA ASN A 220 -21.32 -22.57 -35.80
C ASN A 220 -21.34 -22.85 -34.27
N LYS A 221 -22.58 -22.95 -33.76
CA LYS A 221 -23.04 -23.21 -32.37
C LYS A 221 -23.86 -24.53 -32.36
N PRO A 222 -24.38 -25.13 -31.25
CA PRO A 222 -24.07 -25.09 -29.80
C PRO A 222 -23.66 -26.47 -29.21
N THR A 223 -23.38 -26.55 -27.89
CA THR A 223 -24.22 -27.26 -26.88
C THR A 223 -23.43 -27.73 -25.63
N LEU A 224 -23.99 -27.42 -24.45
CA LEU A 224 -24.03 -28.19 -23.19
C LEU A 224 -23.33 -29.58 -23.27
N THR A 225 -22.41 -30.01 -22.40
CA THR A 225 -22.52 -30.36 -20.96
C THR A 225 -21.12 -30.95 -20.60
N ASP A 226 -20.58 -31.01 -19.39
CA ASP A 226 -21.06 -30.72 -18.03
C ASP A 226 -19.97 -29.94 -17.24
N LYS A 227 -20.03 -29.90 -15.89
CA LYS A 227 -19.05 -29.21 -15.04
C LYS A 227 -18.69 -29.99 -13.76
N SER A 228 -17.58 -30.72 -13.80
CA SER A 228 -16.87 -31.18 -12.60
C SER A 228 -15.40 -30.80 -12.68
N ASP A 229 -14.97 -29.85 -11.84
CA ASP A 229 -13.89 -30.02 -10.86
C ASP A 229 -13.32 -28.67 -10.39
N THR A 230 -13.16 -28.57 -9.07
CA THR A 230 -12.65 -27.39 -8.36
C THR A 230 -11.12 -27.34 -8.38
N PRO A 231 -10.48 -26.23 -8.82
CA PRO A 231 -9.06 -26.02 -8.62
C PRO A 231 -8.77 -25.23 -7.34
N HIS A 232 -7.62 -25.54 -6.72
CA HIS A 232 -7.15 -24.95 -5.46
C HIS A 232 -6.57 -23.54 -5.67
N VAL A 233 -6.87 -22.61 -4.76
CA VAL A 233 -6.28 -21.26 -4.76
C VAL A 233 -4.89 -21.27 -4.12
N THR A 234 -3.88 -20.75 -4.82
CA THR A 234 -2.52 -20.55 -4.30
C THR A 234 -2.33 -19.09 -3.88
N VAL A 235 -1.85 -18.87 -2.66
CA VAL A 235 -1.55 -17.53 -2.14
C VAL A 235 -0.08 -17.20 -2.42
N THR A 236 0.17 -16.33 -3.39
CA THR A 236 1.52 -15.80 -3.69
C THR A 236 1.74 -14.48 -2.97
N GLY A 237 2.35 -14.53 -1.79
CA GLY A 237 2.78 -13.34 -1.06
C GLY A 237 3.99 -12.67 -1.72
N SER A 238 3.89 -11.38 -2.06
CA SER A 238 5.02 -10.61 -2.58
C SER A 238 6.01 -10.26 -1.46
N SER A 239 6.97 -11.16 -1.21
CA SER A 239 8.04 -10.96 -0.20
C SER A 239 9.20 -10.07 -0.69
N GLY A 240 9.23 -9.70 -1.98
CA GLY A 240 10.35 -8.95 -2.57
C GLY A 240 10.46 -7.49 -2.10
N ILE A 241 9.33 -6.79 -1.99
CA ILE A 241 9.31 -5.34 -1.69
C ILE A 241 9.75 -5.06 -0.25
N LEU A 242 9.37 -5.92 0.70
CA LEU A 242 9.78 -5.79 2.11
C LEU A 242 11.30 -5.90 2.32
N LEU A 243 12.00 -6.69 1.49
CA LEU A 243 13.45 -6.83 1.59
C LEU A 243 14.19 -5.53 1.22
N VAL A 244 13.70 -4.79 0.23
CA VAL A 244 14.32 -3.53 -0.24
C VAL A 244 14.35 -2.48 0.88
N TYR A 245 13.23 -2.29 1.59
CA TYR A 245 13.13 -1.34 2.71
C TYR A 245 13.93 -1.76 3.96
N VAL A 246 14.31 -3.03 4.11
CA VAL A 246 15.20 -3.49 5.19
C VAL A 246 16.67 -3.39 4.77
N ILE A 247 17.00 -3.70 3.51
CA ILE A 247 18.38 -3.73 3.01
C ILE A 247 18.95 -2.31 2.82
N ILE A 248 18.18 -1.36 2.27
CA ILE A 248 18.66 0.01 2.02
C ILE A 248 19.16 0.73 3.29
N PRO A 249 18.45 0.73 4.44
CA PRO A 249 18.95 1.38 5.66
C PRO A 249 19.99 0.55 6.42
N THR A 250 20.04 -0.78 6.23
CA THR A 250 21.02 -1.63 6.94
C THR A 250 22.40 -1.62 6.28
N ILE A 251 22.52 -1.42 4.97
CA ILE A 251 23.82 -1.31 4.29
C ILE A 251 24.69 -0.17 4.87
N PRO A 252 24.23 1.09 5.00
CA PRO A 252 25.00 2.16 5.63
C PRO A 252 25.42 1.84 7.07
N LEU A 253 24.52 1.23 7.85
CA LEU A 253 24.80 0.86 9.25
C LEU A 253 25.88 -0.23 9.35
N LEU A 254 25.80 -1.26 8.51
CA LEU A 254 26.80 -2.33 8.44
C LEU A 254 28.17 -1.81 7.99
N LEU A 255 28.23 -0.89 7.01
CA LEU A 255 29.47 -0.24 6.60
C LEU A 255 30.09 0.57 7.75
N LEU A 256 29.28 1.32 8.52
CA LEU A 256 29.77 2.03 9.71
C LEU A 256 30.32 1.09 10.78
N ILE A 257 29.68 -0.06 11.02
CA ILE A 257 30.15 -1.08 11.97
C ILE A 257 31.48 -1.71 11.49
N VAL A 258 31.63 -1.96 10.18
CA VAL A 258 32.89 -2.47 9.61
C VAL A 258 34.02 -1.43 9.73
N VAL A 259 33.74 -0.15 9.50
CA VAL A 259 34.74 0.93 9.67
C VAL A 259 35.11 1.12 11.15
N ALA A 260 34.13 1.10 12.07
CA ALA A 260 34.37 1.22 13.51
C ALA A 260 35.14 0.02 14.08
N SER A 261 34.81 -1.21 13.68
CA SER A 261 35.55 -2.41 14.07
C SER A 261 36.95 -2.46 13.44
N GLY A 262 37.10 -2.10 12.16
CA GLY A 262 38.39 -2.00 11.49
C GLY A 262 39.34 -0.98 12.14
N THR A 263 38.84 0.21 12.47
CA THR A 263 39.61 1.24 13.18
C THR A 263 39.94 0.82 14.62
N CYS A 264 39.02 0.19 15.34
CA CYS A 264 39.26 -0.35 16.67
C CYS A 264 40.35 -1.45 16.65
N CYS A 265 40.25 -2.42 15.74
CA CYS A 265 41.25 -3.46 15.55
C CYS A 265 42.62 -2.89 15.19
N PHE A 266 42.68 -1.88 14.31
CA PHE A 266 43.93 -1.19 13.97
C PHE A 266 44.55 -0.45 15.19
N GLN A 267 43.73 0.19 16.03
CA GLN A 267 44.18 0.84 17.26
C GLN A 267 44.69 -0.16 18.30
N MET A 268 44.04 -1.32 18.45
CA MET A 268 44.48 -2.38 19.35
C MET A 268 45.78 -3.04 18.86
N LEU A 269 45.89 -3.32 17.55
CA LEU A 269 47.10 -3.88 16.95
C LEU A 269 48.28 -2.89 16.99
N SER A 270 48.06 -1.61 16.74
CA SER A 270 49.12 -0.58 16.85
C SER A 270 49.57 -0.34 18.30
N LYS A 271 48.68 -0.43 19.30
CA LYS A 271 49.04 -0.48 20.73
C LYS A 271 49.82 -1.74 21.12
N SER A 272 49.63 -2.85 20.41
CA SER A 272 50.27 -4.14 20.75
C SER A 272 51.74 -4.25 20.36
N LYS A 273 52.31 -3.26 19.65
CA LYS A 273 53.70 -3.30 19.21
C LYS A 273 54.64 -3.29 20.43
N PRO A 274 55.40 -4.37 20.70
CA PRO A 274 56.09 -4.52 21.98
C PRO A 274 57.23 -3.51 22.12
N ARG A 275 57.21 -2.75 23.22
CA ARG A 275 58.30 -1.85 23.61
C ARG A 275 59.53 -2.71 23.93
N THR A 276 60.46 -2.78 22.97
CA THR A 276 61.66 -3.63 23.06
C THR A 276 62.46 -3.26 24.30
N LYS A 277 62.73 -4.24 25.17
CA LYS A 277 63.60 -4.05 26.34
C LYS A 277 65.05 -3.99 25.87
N THR A 278 65.68 -2.83 25.93
CA THR A 278 67.15 -2.71 25.99
C THR A 278 67.62 -2.72 27.44
N SER A 279 68.80 -3.30 27.67
CA SER A 279 69.28 -3.72 28.98
C SER A 279 70.73 -3.29 29.21
N VAL A 280 70.96 -2.58 30.32
CA VAL A 280 72.22 -2.48 31.12
C VAL A 280 73.34 -1.52 30.65
N ASN A 281 73.82 -0.74 31.63
CA ASN A 281 75.05 0.07 31.74
C ASN A 281 75.19 1.35 30.88
N GLN A 282 75.84 2.44 31.36
CA GLN A 282 76.61 2.64 32.60
C GLN A 282 76.54 4.10 33.12
N SER A 283 76.67 4.25 34.44
CA SER A 283 77.17 5.40 35.23
C SER A 283 77.11 6.84 34.70
N THR A 284 76.52 7.73 35.52
CA THR A 284 77.33 8.79 36.20
C THR A 284 76.65 9.28 37.48
N LEU A 285 77.47 9.80 38.42
CA LEU A 285 77.08 10.50 39.66
C LEU A 285 76.16 11.69 39.33
N TRP A 286 75.41 12.33 40.25
CA TRP A 286 75.84 13.12 41.42
C TRP A 286 74.66 13.60 42.31
N ILE A 287 74.98 14.03 43.53
CA ILE A 287 74.07 14.25 44.68
C ILE A 287 73.89 15.75 45.01
N SER A 288 72.67 16.18 45.34
CA SER A 288 72.35 17.28 46.29
C SER A 288 70.83 17.26 46.58
N LYS A 289 70.25 16.93 47.74
CA LYS A 289 70.40 17.36 49.16
C LYS A 289 69.43 18.51 49.60
N THR A 290 68.15 18.14 49.81
CA THR A 290 67.20 18.64 50.87
C THR A 290 66.81 20.15 50.94
N PRO A 291 65.78 20.58 51.71
CA PRO A 291 64.62 19.87 52.31
C PRO A 291 63.24 20.51 52.00
N LYS A 292 62.21 19.95 52.63
CA LYS A 292 60.79 20.36 52.69
C LYS A 292 60.56 21.66 53.50
N SER A 293 59.52 22.43 53.17
CA SER A 293 58.81 23.29 54.15
C SER A 293 57.30 23.14 54.00
N ASP A 294 56.65 22.57 55.01
CA ASP A 294 55.19 22.71 55.16
C ASP A 294 54.90 24.07 55.81
N SER A 295 53.86 24.77 55.36
CA SER A 295 53.12 25.67 56.23
C SER A 295 51.70 25.85 55.70
N ALA A 296 50.73 25.56 56.56
CA ALA A 296 49.32 25.83 56.30
C ALA A 296 48.96 27.24 56.79
N MET A 297 47.94 27.85 56.19
CA MET A 297 46.95 28.63 56.95
C MET A 297 45.65 28.74 56.14
N GLU A 298 44.52 28.50 56.81
CA GLU A 298 43.18 28.78 56.29
C GLU A 298 42.90 30.29 56.30
N ILE A 299 42.05 30.76 55.37
CA ILE A 299 40.67 31.24 55.60
C ILE A 299 40.08 31.64 54.24
#